data_AF-A0A1E9ZFK9-F1
#
_entry.id   AF-A0A1E9ZFK9-F1
#
_cell.length_a   1.000
_cell.length_b   1.000
_cell.length_c   1.000
_cell.angle_alpha   90.00
_cell.angle_beta   90.00
_cell.angle_gamma   90.00
#
_symmetry.space_group_name_H-M   'P 1'
#
loop_
_entity.id
_entity.type
_entity.pdbx_description
1 polymer ?
#
loop_
_entity_poly.entity_id
_entity_poly.type
_entity_poly.pdbx_seq_one_letter_code
_entity_poly.pdbx_strand_id
1 'polypeptide(L)'
;MLRQLFARPTKRAIQAGGTVLLAGAMVCGSVPAYATGHLKPHEVTPIVQPDEPAVTCNDRAEYEYYRQDGELGRRVIFSWAQCVGLISERQKYKMVKKDSVISRGQFVEYLYRLSGSPEVKNLPAQSPYGDIKTDDPRFPVVMWARQRGITWGWSDGNFHYDTPASEAATALMVYRLAGSPNVTVEVDDPNAYFLYTPWKEKWPNMPYNSELHKAYTWLYYGLQNPNNKDSVENVSYRQHGIVSPNDEFEWLTYATYEQAFEVIRLADKSFKFK
;
A
#
# COMPACT_ATOMS: atom_id res chain seq x y z
N MET A 1 -50.02 15.05 -41.37
CA MET A 1 -49.04 13.94 -41.54
C MET A 1 -49.43 12.86 -40.54
N LEU A 2 -50.25 11.88 -40.93
CA LEU A 2 -49.87 10.56 -41.50
C LEU A 2 -48.77 9.88 -40.66
N ARG A 3 -48.89 8.64 -40.14
CA ARG A 3 -49.71 7.48 -40.57
C ARG A 3 -49.88 6.48 -39.40
N GLN A 4 -51.05 5.86 -39.38
CA GLN A 4 -51.49 4.75 -38.52
C GLN A 4 -50.71 3.45 -38.80
N LEU A 5 -50.80 2.44 -37.91
CA LEU A 5 -51.53 1.17 -38.19
C LEU A 5 -51.45 0.14 -37.01
N PHE A 6 -52.62 -0.14 -36.44
CA PHE A 6 -53.26 -1.41 -36.03
C PHE A 6 -52.50 -2.60 -35.37
N ALA A 7 -52.93 -2.88 -34.13
CA ALA A 7 -53.55 -4.10 -33.58
C ALA A 7 -53.14 -5.54 -34.03
N ARG A 8 -52.58 -6.31 -33.07
CA ARG A 8 -52.98 -7.64 -32.48
C ARG A 8 -53.43 -8.82 -33.41
N PRO A 9 -53.44 -10.09 -32.91
CA PRO A 9 -52.34 -11.01 -32.56
C PRO A 9 -52.55 -12.41 -33.23
N THR A 10 -51.64 -13.39 -33.07
CA THR A 10 -52.04 -14.84 -33.03
C THR A 10 -50.89 -15.76 -32.64
N LYS A 11 -51.23 -16.79 -31.84
CA LYS A 11 -50.42 -17.96 -31.43
C LYS A 11 -50.24 -18.98 -32.57
N ARG A 12 -49.14 -19.75 -32.55
CA ARG A 12 -49.02 -21.18 -32.96
C ARG A 12 -47.81 -21.76 -32.21
N ALA A 13 -47.92 -22.81 -31.39
CA ALA A 13 -48.32 -24.21 -31.61
C ALA A 13 -47.15 -25.11 -32.06
N ILE A 14 -46.98 -26.16 -31.26
CA ILE A 14 -45.97 -27.23 -31.18
C ILE A 14 -46.22 -28.32 -32.24
N GLN A 15 -45.16 -29.00 -32.71
CA GLN A 15 -45.07 -30.44 -33.06
C GLN A 15 -43.75 -30.65 -33.85
N ALA A 16 -43.10 -31.81 -33.95
CA ALA A 16 -43.05 -33.09 -33.25
C ALA A 16 -42.06 -33.98 -34.04
N GLY A 17 -41.63 -35.09 -33.43
CA GLY A 17 -41.01 -36.22 -34.12
C GLY A 17 -39.50 -36.31 -33.89
N GLY A 18 -38.90 -37.46 -33.58
CA GLY A 18 -39.39 -38.82 -33.50
C GLY A 18 -38.17 -39.74 -33.38
N THR A 19 -38.15 -40.56 -32.33
CA THR A 19 -37.48 -41.87 -32.12
C THR A 19 -36.52 -42.43 -33.16
N VAL A 20 -35.33 -42.90 -32.73
CA VAL A 20 -34.76 -44.23 -33.11
C VAL A 20 -33.93 -44.87 -31.96
N LEU A 21 -34.33 -46.10 -31.66
CA LEU A 21 -33.80 -47.27 -30.93
C LEU A 21 -32.35 -47.32 -30.39
N LEU A 22 -32.28 -47.83 -29.15
CA LEU A 22 -31.12 -48.36 -28.42
C LEU A 22 -30.67 -49.74 -28.94
N ALA A 23 -29.37 -49.95 -29.08
CA ALA A 23 -28.74 -51.27 -28.96
C ALA A 23 -27.42 -51.11 -28.19
N GLY A 24 -27.34 -51.77 -27.04
CA GLY A 24 -26.27 -51.61 -26.07
C GLY A 24 -24.97 -52.31 -26.43
N ALA A 25 -23.86 -51.68 -26.06
CA ALA A 25 -22.60 -52.34 -25.83
C ALA A 25 -22.16 -52.02 -24.39
N MET A 26 -22.07 -53.06 -23.56
CA MET A 26 -21.40 -53.00 -22.26
C MET A 26 -19.95 -52.58 -22.47
N VAL A 27 -19.59 -51.39 -21.99
CA VAL A 27 -18.20 -51.03 -21.74
C VAL A 27 -18.03 -51.01 -20.23
N CYS A 28 -17.21 -51.91 -19.72
CA CYS A 28 -16.65 -51.86 -18.38
C CYS A 28 -15.89 -50.54 -18.23
N GLY A 29 -16.56 -49.53 -17.69
CA GLY A 29 -16.00 -48.23 -17.38
C GLY A 29 -15.87 -48.07 -15.88
N SER A 30 -14.63 -47.91 -15.43
CA SER A 30 -14.17 -47.39 -14.15
C SER A 30 -15.19 -46.60 -13.32
N VAL A 31 -15.17 -46.85 -12.01
CA VAL A 31 -15.69 -45.99 -10.94
C VAL A 31 -15.55 -44.51 -11.33
N PRO A 32 -16.63 -43.70 -11.29
CA PRO A 32 -16.51 -42.29 -11.63
C PRO A 32 -15.56 -41.63 -10.64
N ALA A 33 -14.52 -40.99 -11.18
CA ALA A 33 -13.72 -40.02 -10.47
C ALA A 33 -14.68 -39.06 -9.73
N TYR A 34 -14.40 -38.80 -8.47
CA TYR A 34 -15.08 -37.77 -7.69
C TYR A 34 -15.19 -36.52 -8.55
N ALA A 35 -16.39 -36.20 -9.01
CA ALA A 35 -16.68 -34.89 -9.56
C ALA A 35 -16.50 -33.93 -8.39
N THR A 36 -15.36 -33.25 -8.34
CA THR A 36 -15.22 -32.03 -7.56
C THR A 36 -16.21 -31.05 -8.15
N GLY A 37 -17.46 -31.11 -7.69
CA GLY A 37 -18.47 -30.15 -8.04
C GLY A 37 -17.99 -28.80 -7.56
N HIS A 38 -17.43 -28.00 -8.46
CA HIS A 38 -17.20 -26.59 -8.23
C HIS A 38 -18.58 -25.95 -8.10
N LEU A 39 -19.06 -25.82 -6.86
CA LEU A 39 -20.17 -24.94 -6.57
C LEU A 39 -19.77 -23.56 -7.09
N LYS A 40 -20.45 -23.11 -8.16
CA LYS A 40 -20.41 -21.70 -8.55
C LYS A 40 -21.37 -20.99 -7.60
N PRO A 41 -20.87 -20.24 -6.59
CA PRO A 41 -21.77 -19.49 -5.74
C PRO A 41 -22.59 -18.53 -6.61
N HIS A 42 -23.87 -18.37 -6.29
CA HIS A 42 -24.67 -17.34 -6.91
C HIS A 42 -24.12 -16.00 -6.43
N GLU A 43 -23.67 -15.15 -7.35
CA GLU A 43 -23.30 -13.77 -7.01
C GLU A 43 -24.59 -13.03 -6.64
N VAL A 44 -24.63 -12.50 -5.43
CA VAL A 44 -25.73 -11.66 -4.94
C VAL A 44 -25.16 -10.28 -4.73
N THR A 45 -25.74 -9.26 -5.36
CA THR A 45 -25.37 -7.87 -5.09
C THR A 45 -25.92 -7.47 -3.73
N PRO A 46 -25.07 -7.05 -2.77
CA PRO A 46 -25.54 -6.56 -1.48
C PRO A 46 -26.40 -5.30 -1.69
N ILE A 47 -27.39 -5.11 -0.81
CA ILE A 47 -28.16 -3.87 -0.75
C ILE A 47 -27.28 -2.85 -0.02
N VAL A 48 -26.71 -1.92 -0.77
CA VAL A 48 -25.90 -0.81 -0.24
C VAL A 48 -26.83 0.26 0.32
N GLN A 49 -26.61 0.68 1.56
CA GLN A 49 -27.40 1.77 2.15
C GLN A 49 -27.02 3.11 1.51
N PRO A 50 -27.94 4.09 1.37
CA PRO A 50 -27.66 5.37 0.71
C PRO A 50 -26.57 6.22 1.37
N ASP A 51 -26.28 5.98 2.65
CA ASP A 51 -25.26 6.62 3.48
C ASP A 51 -24.00 5.76 3.67
N GLU A 52 -23.96 4.56 3.08
CA GLU A 52 -22.77 3.70 3.15
C GLU A 52 -21.66 4.29 2.27
N PRO A 53 -20.47 4.57 2.84
CA PRO A 53 -19.36 5.12 2.07
C PRO A 53 -18.95 4.12 0.98
N ALA A 54 -18.53 4.64 -0.18
CA ALA A 54 -17.98 3.79 -1.23
C ALA A 54 -16.82 2.97 -0.66
N VAL A 55 -16.79 1.66 -0.91
CA VAL A 55 -15.73 0.79 -0.36
C VAL A 55 -14.47 0.95 -1.22
N THR A 56 -13.73 2.04 -1.04
CA THR A 56 -12.38 2.16 -1.59
C THR A 56 -11.39 1.37 -0.72
N CYS A 57 -10.16 1.19 -1.21
CA CYS A 57 -9.10 0.54 -0.44
C CYS A 57 -8.81 1.26 0.89
N ASN A 58 -9.03 2.59 0.95
CA ASN A 58 -8.85 3.39 2.16
C ASN A 58 -10.10 3.35 3.07
N ASP A 59 -11.31 3.39 2.50
CA ASP A 59 -12.55 3.45 3.29
C ASP A 59 -12.86 2.13 4.01
N ARG A 60 -12.49 0.98 3.41
CA ARG A 60 -12.59 -0.34 4.07
C ARG A 60 -11.68 -0.43 5.31
N ALA A 61 -10.51 0.18 5.22
CA ALA A 61 -9.52 0.23 6.28
C ALA A 61 -10.02 1.08 7.47
N GLU A 62 -10.64 2.23 7.19
CA GLU A 62 -11.23 3.11 8.21
C GLU A 62 -12.41 2.45 8.94
N TYR A 63 -13.27 1.71 8.23
CA TYR A 63 -14.43 1.04 8.83
C TYR A 63 -14.06 -0.08 9.81
N GLU A 64 -13.00 -0.86 9.53
CA GLU A 64 -12.52 -1.91 10.43
C GLU A 64 -11.82 -1.33 11.68
N TYR A 65 -11.27 -0.11 11.62
CA TYR A 65 -10.53 0.53 12.70
C TYR A 65 -11.39 1.02 13.88
N TYR A 66 -12.68 1.33 13.67
CA TYR A 66 -13.59 1.69 14.77
C TYR A 66 -13.83 0.58 15.81
N ARG A 67 -13.20 -0.60 15.62
CA ARG A 67 -13.13 -1.70 16.59
C ARG A 67 -11.72 -1.72 17.20
N GLN A 68 -11.60 -1.29 18.46
CA GLN A 68 -10.33 -1.03 19.16
C GLN A 68 -9.54 -2.29 19.57
N ASP A 69 -9.00 -3.04 18.60
CA ASP A 69 -8.13 -4.19 18.89
C ASP A 69 -6.80 -4.06 18.10
N GLY A 70 -5.64 -4.10 18.74
CA GLY A 70 -4.34 -3.85 18.08
C GLY A 70 -3.99 -4.81 16.91
N GLU A 71 -4.54 -6.03 16.89
CA GLU A 71 -4.45 -6.92 15.73
C GLU A 71 -5.27 -6.44 14.51
N LEU A 72 -6.34 -5.67 14.74
CA LEU A 72 -7.15 -5.08 13.68
C LEU A 72 -6.36 -4.01 12.93
N GLY A 73 -5.57 -3.17 13.61
CA GLY A 73 -4.74 -2.15 12.94
C GLY A 73 -3.77 -2.74 11.92
N ARG A 74 -3.05 -3.81 12.28
CA ARG A 74 -2.15 -4.53 11.35
C ARG A 74 -2.90 -5.15 10.18
N ARG A 75 -4.06 -5.76 10.45
CA ARG A 75 -4.91 -6.34 9.40
C ARG A 75 -5.37 -5.28 8.42
N VAL A 76 -5.76 -4.12 8.91
CA VAL A 76 -6.19 -2.97 8.12
C VAL A 76 -5.08 -2.51 7.18
N ILE A 77 -3.86 -2.32 7.69
CA ILE A 77 -2.71 -1.87 6.89
C ILE A 77 -2.39 -2.86 5.76
N PHE A 78 -2.35 -4.16 6.07
CA PHE A 78 -2.06 -5.17 5.04
C PHE A 78 -3.24 -5.43 4.09
N SER A 79 -4.48 -5.22 4.53
CA SER A 79 -5.66 -5.23 3.65
C SER A 79 -5.60 -4.08 2.65
N TRP A 80 -5.22 -2.88 3.08
CA TRP A 80 -4.96 -1.76 2.18
C TRP A 80 -3.85 -2.11 1.18
N ALA A 81 -2.68 -2.57 1.64
CA ALA A 81 -1.54 -2.89 0.79
C ALA A 81 -1.89 -3.97 -0.25
N GLN A 82 -2.73 -4.94 0.11
CA GLN A 82 -3.23 -5.95 -0.81
C GLN A 82 -4.25 -5.39 -1.80
N CYS A 83 -5.13 -4.50 -1.36
CA CYS A 83 -6.14 -3.86 -2.20
C CYS A 83 -5.51 -2.97 -3.29
N VAL A 84 -4.47 -2.21 -2.95
CA VAL A 84 -3.70 -1.40 -3.93
C VAL A 84 -2.71 -2.22 -4.76
N GLY A 85 -2.64 -3.54 -4.53
CA GLY A 85 -1.84 -4.46 -5.36
C GLY A 85 -0.35 -4.54 -5.00
N LEU A 86 0.09 -4.00 -3.86
CA LEU A 86 1.49 -4.11 -3.43
C LEU A 86 1.84 -5.54 -2.98
N ILE A 87 0.89 -6.23 -2.35
CA ILE A 87 1.07 -7.60 -1.85
C ILE A 87 -0.08 -8.52 -2.27
N SER A 88 0.21 -9.82 -2.34
CA SER A 88 -0.80 -10.86 -2.57
C SER A 88 -1.56 -11.21 -1.29
N GLU A 89 -2.72 -11.85 -1.44
CA GLU A 89 -3.49 -12.44 -0.33
C GLU A 89 -2.65 -13.36 0.57
N ARG A 90 -1.77 -14.18 -0.04
CA ARG A 90 -0.89 -15.09 0.71
C ARG A 90 0.15 -14.32 1.52
N GLN A 91 0.68 -13.22 0.99
CA GLN A 91 1.63 -12.35 1.71
C GLN A 91 0.93 -11.64 2.86
N LYS A 92 -0.26 -11.07 2.63
CA LYS A 92 -1.10 -10.48 3.69
C LYS A 92 -1.28 -11.44 4.86
N TYR A 93 -1.72 -12.68 4.61
CA TYR A 93 -1.88 -13.68 5.67
C TYR A 93 -0.59 -13.92 6.48
N LYS A 94 0.56 -14.06 5.79
CA LYS A 94 1.85 -14.28 6.45
C LYS A 94 2.27 -13.07 7.30
N MET A 95 2.11 -11.87 6.77
CA MET A 95 2.50 -10.62 7.42
C MET A 95 1.61 -10.30 8.63
N VAL A 96 0.30 -10.56 8.55
CA VAL A 96 -0.62 -10.46 9.71
C VAL A 96 -0.16 -11.40 10.84
N LYS A 97 0.24 -12.63 10.51
CA LYS A 97 0.68 -13.63 11.50
C LYS A 97 2.04 -13.30 12.11
N LYS A 98 2.97 -12.79 11.29
CA LYS A 98 4.31 -12.40 11.73
C LYS A 98 4.73 -11.17 10.95
N ASP A 99 4.72 -10.03 11.63
CA ASP A 99 5.30 -8.81 11.12
C ASP A 99 6.82 -8.86 11.30
N SER A 100 7.55 -8.63 10.21
CA SER A 100 9.01 -8.73 10.16
C SER A 100 9.61 -7.43 9.67
N VAL A 101 10.90 -7.25 9.88
CA VAL A 101 11.65 -6.10 9.36
C VAL A 101 11.67 -6.13 7.82
N ILE A 102 11.41 -4.99 7.20
CA ILE A 102 11.50 -4.80 5.75
C ILE A 102 12.94 -4.43 5.36
N SER A 103 13.42 -4.95 4.23
CA SER A 103 14.70 -4.47 3.68
C SER A 103 14.55 -3.14 2.97
N ARG A 104 15.65 -2.40 2.88
CA ARG A 104 15.71 -1.11 2.20
C ARG A 104 15.33 -1.21 0.72
N GLY A 105 15.81 -2.26 0.06
CA GLY A 105 15.47 -2.56 -1.33
C GLY A 105 14.00 -2.91 -1.52
N GLN A 106 13.44 -3.75 -0.65
CA GLN A 106 12.02 -4.11 -0.69
C GLN A 106 11.11 -2.89 -0.51
N PHE A 107 11.46 -1.98 0.39
CA PHE A 107 10.71 -0.75 0.56
C PHE A 107 10.71 0.09 -0.73
N VAL A 108 11.88 0.24 -1.36
CA VAL A 108 12.01 0.95 -2.64
C VAL A 108 11.21 0.27 -3.75
N GLU A 109 11.15 -1.06 -3.79
CA GLU A 109 10.29 -1.78 -4.74
C GLU A 109 8.81 -1.49 -4.55
N TYR A 110 8.32 -1.40 -3.31
CA TYR A 110 6.93 -1.01 -3.07
C TYR A 110 6.64 0.41 -3.53
N LEU A 111 7.55 1.36 -3.29
CA LEU A 111 7.41 2.73 -3.81
C LEU A 111 7.38 2.76 -5.34
N TYR A 112 8.22 1.96 -5.99
CA TYR A 112 8.26 1.83 -7.45
C TYR A 112 6.96 1.26 -8.01
N ARG A 113 6.45 0.18 -7.40
CA ARG A 113 5.18 -0.44 -7.80
C ARG A 113 4.00 0.49 -7.61
N LEU A 114 3.94 1.18 -6.46
CA LEU A 114 2.91 2.18 -6.19
C LEU A 114 2.95 3.33 -7.20
N SER A 115 4.14 3.67 -7.69
CA SER A 115 4.33 4.67 -8.75
C SER A 115 3.94 4.18 -10.15
N GLY A 116 3.32 3.00 -10.29
CA GLY A 116 2.91 2.43 -11.57
C GLY A 116 4.02 1.66 -12.29
N SER A 117 5.12 1.33 -11.60
CA SER A 117 6.29 0.64 -12.20
C SER A 117 6.81 1.32 -13.48
N PRO A 118 7.11 2.63 -13.44
CA PRO A 118 7.44 3.40 -14.63
C PRO A 118 8.73 2.89 -15.29
N GLU A 119 8.76 2.89 -16.62
CA GLU A 119 9.95 2.52 -17.38
C GLU A 119 11.18 3.34 -16.93
N VAL A 120 12.27 2.64 -16.59
CA VAL A 120 13.51 3.28 -16.13
C VAL A 120 14.42 3.56 -17.32
N LYS A 121 14.49 4.83 -17.70
CA LYS A 121 15.29 5.31 -18.83
C LYS A 121 16.69 5.73 -18.39
N ASN A 122 17.62 5.81 -19.35
CA ASN A 122 18.98 6.33 -19.14
C ASN A 122 19.75 5.61 -18.01
N LEU A 123 19.64 4.28 -17.95
CA LEU A 123 20.43 3.49 -17.01
C LEU A 123 21.94 3.67 -17.30
N PRO A 124 22.76 3.96 -16.28
CA PRO A 124 24.18 4.17 -16.50
C PRO A 124 24.89 2.87 -16.87
N ALA A 125 25.89 2.96 -17.75
CA ALA A 125 26.69 1.81 -18.19
C ALA A 125 27.51 1.16 -17.07
N GLN A 126 27.74 1.89 -15.97
CA GLN A 126 28.34 1.41 -14.74
C GLN A 126 27.42 1.74 -13.57
N SER A 127 27.32 0.82 -12.62
CA SER A 127 26.56 1.08 -11.40
C SER A 127 27.29 2.09 -10.52
N PRO A 128 26.58 3.07 -9.94
CA PRO A 128 27.14 3.95 -8.92
C PRO A 128 27.30 3.25 -7.56
N TYR A 129 26.86 1.98 -7.43
CA TYR A 129 26.92 1.20 -6.22
C TYR A 129 27.87 0.02 -6.37
N GLY A 130 28.68 -0.26 -5.33
CA GLY A 130 29.60 -1.40 -5.33
C GLY A 130 28.91 -2.76 -5.21
N ASP A 131 27.73 -2.80 -4.59
CA ASP A 131 26.98 -4.02 -4.24
C ASP A 131 25.82 -4.34 -5.18
N ILE A 132 25.56 -3.51 -6.19
CA ILE A 132 24.52 -3.74 -7.21
C ILE A 132 25.15 -3.58 -8.58
N LYS A 133 25.22 -4.65 -9.35
CA LYS A 133 25.77 -4.65 -10.71
C LYS A 133 24.69 -4.31 -11.74
N THR A 134 25.10 -3.92 -12.95
CA THR A 134 24.17 -3.52 -14.03
C THR A 134 23.34 -4.69 -14.58
N ASP A 135 23.78 -5.93 -14.38
CA ASP A 135 23.07 -7.17 -14.72
C ASP A 135 22.19 -7.70 -13.57
N ASP A 136 22.21 -7.05 -12.41
CA ASP A 136 21.34 -7.39 -11.29
C ASP A 136 19.88 -7.00 -11.62
N PRO A 137 18.90 -7.92 -11.45
CA PRO A 137 17.48 -7.60 -11.66
C PRO A 137 16.97 -6.41 -10.81
N ARG A 138 17.64 -6.12 -9.69
CA ARG A 138 17.32 -5.01 -8.78
C ARG A 138 17.89 -3.67 -9.26
N PHE A 139 18.81 -3.69 -10.22
CA PHE A 139 19.48 -2.48 -10.69
C PHE A 139 18.53 -1.42 -11.24
N PRO A 140 17.53 -1.74 -12.09
CA PRO A 140 16.64 -0.71 -12.65
C PRO A 140 15.84 0.01 -11.56
N VAL A 141 15.26 -0.72 -10.61
CA VAL A 141 14.44 -0.14 -9.54
C VAL A 141 15.27 0.73 -8.60
N VAL A 142 16.51 0.32 -8.33
CA VAL A 142 17.44 1.11 -7.52
C VAL A 142 17.89 2.38 -8.26
N MET A 143 18.13 2.29 -9.56
CA MET A 143 18.45 3.47 -10.39
C MET A 143 17.27 4.43 -10.48
N TRP A 144 16.04 3.93 -10.64
CA TRP A 144 14.83 4.76 -10.60
C TRP A 144 14.76 5.56 -9.31
N ALA A 145 14.94 4.90 -8.16
CA ALA A 145 14.87 5.57 -6.87
C ALA A 145 15.97 6.62 -6.69
N ARG A 146 17.17 6.35 -7.21
CA ARG A 146 18.29 7.30 -7.21
C ARG A 146 18.01 8.51 -8.12
N GLN A 147 17.60 8.27 -9.36
CA GLN A 147 17.31 9.30 -10.36
C GLN A 147 16.16 10.22 -9.91
N ARG A 148 15.16 9.65 -9.22
CA ARG A 148 14.03 10.40 -8.65
C ARG A 148 14.38 11.09 -7.31
N GLY A 149 15.61 10.92 -6.80
CA GLY A 149 16.05 11.56 -5.55
C GLY A 149 15.38 10.99 -4.30
N ILE A 150 14.87 9.77 -4.36
CA ILE A 150 14.23 9.09 -3.21
C ILE A 150 15.31 8.62 -2.22
N THR A 151 16.41 8.09 -2.74
CA THR A 151 17.54 7.61 -1.93
C THR A 151 18.85 7.55 -2.71
N TRP A 152 19.98 7.71 -2.01
CA TRP A 152 21.33 7.69 -2.60
C TRP A 152 22.24 6.55 -2.16
N GLY A 153 21.77 5.61 -1.32
CA GLY A 153 22.64 4.59 -0.72
C GLY A 153 23.29 5.11 0.55
N TRP A 154 24.30 4.38 1.01
CA TRP A 154 25.11 4.76 2.16
C TRP A 154 26.40 5.44 1.72
N SER A 155 27.06 6.12 2.66
CA SER A 155 28.30 6.86 2.40
C SER A 155 29.50 5.97 2.03
N ASP A 156 29.38 4.66 2.20
CA ASP A 156 30.39 3.67 1.80
C ASP A 156 30.33 3.33 0.30
N GLY A 157 29.41 3.94 -0.45
CA GLY A 157 29.24 3.71 -1.88
C GLY A 157 28.39 2.48 -2.21
N ASN A 158 27.73 1.86 -1.23
CA ASN A 158 26.82 0.73 -1.46
C ASN A 158 25.35 1.13 -1.27
N PHE A 159 24.44 0.39 -1.90
CA PHE A 159 23.01 0.58 -1.74
C PHE A 159 22.47 -0.13 -0.49
N HIS A 160 23.07 -1.25 -0.09
CA HIS A 160 22.65 -2.09 1.03
C HIS A 160 21.22 -2.63 0.87
N TYR A 161 20.95 -3.26 -0.27
CA TYR A 161 19.59 -3.66 -0.68
C TYR A 161 18.90 -4.55 0.36
N ASP A 162 19.60 -5.57 0.85
CA ASP A 162 19.04 -6.59 1.74
C ASP A 162 19.11 -6.20 3.22
N THR A 163 19.71 -5.04 3.54
CA THR A 163 19.77 -4.55 4.92
C THR A 163 18.41 -4.02 5.37
N PRO A 164 18.08 -4.14 6.67
CA PRO A 164 16.93 -3.47 7.25
C PRO A 164 16.82 -1.98 6.91
N ALA A 165 15.62 -1.53 6.53
CA ALA A 165 15.33 -0.10 6.48
C ALA A 165 15.12 0.42 7.91
N SER A 166 15.68 1.57 8.26
CA SER A 166 15.27 2.27 9.49
C SER A 166 13.93 2.97 9.27
N GLU A 167 13.17 3.17 10.35
CA GLU A 167 11.91 3.92 10.30
C GLU A 167 12.11 5.37 9.82
N ALA A 168 13.21 6.01 10.22
CA ALA A 168 13.59 7.32 9.69
C ALA A 168 13.83 7.29 8.16
N ALA A 169 14.44 6.21 7.65
CA ALA A 169 14.70 6.08 6.22
C ALA A 169 13.41 5.88 5.42
N THR A 170 12.43 5.12 5.93
CA THR A 170 11.14 4.94 5.25
C THR A 170 10.36 6.27 5.17
N ALA A 171 10.33 7.04 6.26
CA ALA A 171 9.74 8.38 6.30
C ALA A 171 10.39 9.34 5.29
N LEU A 172 11.73 9.40 5.27
CA LEU A 172 12.47 10.25 4.32
C LEU A 172 12.21 9.88 2.87
N MET A 173 12.22 8.59 2.54
CA MET A 173 11.97 8.14 1.16
C MET A 173 10.56 8.48 0.69
N VAL A 174 9.56 8.31 1.55
CA VAL A 174 8.16 8.67 1.23
C VAL A 174 7.98 10.18 1.10
N TYR A 175 8.59 10.97 1.99
CA TYR A 175 8.61 12.44 1.88
C TYR A 175 9.23 12.93 0.57
N ARG A 176 10.38 12.35 0.19
CA ARG A 176 11.04 12.66 -1.10
C ARG A 176 10.20 12.21 -2.28
N LEU A 177 9.56 11.04 -2.21
CA LEU A 177 8.66 10.54 -3.26
C LEU A 177 7.50 11.50 -3.54
N ALA A 178 6.94 12.10 -2.48
CA ALA A 178 5.90 13.13 -2.54
C ALA A 178 6.40 14.50 -3.06
N GLY A 179 7.69 14.62 -3.37
CA GLY A 179 8.30 15.86 -3.87
C GLY A 179 8.70 16.82 -2.75
N SER A 180 8.95 16.31 -1.55
CA SER A 180 9.42 17.08 -0.39
C SER A 180 8.54 18.30 -0.11
N PRO A 181 7.23 18.10 0.14
CA PRO A 181 6.28 19.19 0.32
C PRO A 181 6.74 20.16 1.42
N ASN A 182 6.53 21.45 1.19
CA ASN A 182 6.82 22.46 2.21
C ASN A 182 5.93 22.23 3.43
N VAL A 183 6.56 22.07 4.58
CA VAL A 183 5.88 22.05 5.86
C VAL A 183 6.19 23.33 6.57
N THR A 184 5.17 24.13 6.84
CA THR A 184 5.28 25.19 7.83
C THR A 184 5.29 24.51 9.19
N VAL A 185 6.47 24.24 9.71
CA VAL A 185 6.59 24.07 11.16
C VAL A 185 6.30 25.47 11.69
N GLU A 186 5.17 25.67 12.37
CA GLU A 186 4.95 26.94 13.06
C GLU A 186 6.22 27.23 13.86
N VAL A 187 6.76 28.44 13.66
CA VAL A 187 7.98 28.90 14.32
C VAL A 187 7.62 29.22 15.76
N ASP A 188 7.07 28.24 16.46
CA ASP A 188 6.96 28.28 17.89
C ASP A 188 8.26 27.71 18.41
N ASP A 189 8.93 28.55 19.21
CA ASP A 189 10.15 28.21 19.92
C ASP A 189 10.06 26.75 20.41
N PRO A 190 10.93 25.85 19.95
CA PRO A 190 10.92 24.46 20.40
C PRO A 190 10.97 24.35 21.94
N ASN A 191 11.47 25.37 22.63
CA ASN A 191 11.50 25.46 24.09
C ASN A 191 10.16 25.92 24.72
N ALA A 192 9.23 26.49 23.95
CA ALA A 192 7.90 26.88 24.42
C ALA A 192 6.95 25.68 24.59
N TYR A 193 7.08 24.65 23.74
CA TYR A 193 6.32 23.39 23.87
C TYR A 193 6.99 22.37 24.82
N PHE A 194 8.32 22.41 24.92
CA PHE A 194 9.10 21.53 25.79
C PHE A 194 9.78 22.33 26.92
N LEU A 195 8.96 22.93 27.78
CA LEU A 195 9.37 23.80 28.91
C LEU A 195 10.42 23.21 29.87
N TYR A 196 10.73 21.91 29.78
CA TYR A 196 11.65 21.22 30.68
C TYR A 196 12.83 20.51 29.98
N THR A 197 12.84 20.37 28.65
CA THR A 197 13.92 19.67 27.93
C THR A 197 14.10 20.25 26.53
N PRO A 198 15.25 20.88 26.22
CA PRO A 198 15.53 21.41 24.89
C PRO A 198 15.40 20.35 23.78
N TRP A 199 14.94 20.76 22.59
CA TRP A 199 14.76 19.84 21.44
C TRP A 199 16.00 18.99 21.14
N LYS A 200 17.19 19.60 21.18
CA LYS A 200 18.46 18.92 20.90
C LYS A 200 18.76 17.80 21.91
N GLU A 201 18.32 17.94 23.15
CA GLU A 201 18.49 16.94 24.20
C GLU A 201 17.46 15.82 24.05
N LYS A 202 16.22 16.18 23.73
CA LYS A 202 15.14 15.21 23.51
C LYS A 202 15.29 14.43 22.20
N TRP A 203 15.85 15.04 21.17
CA TRP A 203 15.91 14.51 19.81
C TRP A 203 17.31 14.68 19.18
N PRO A 204 18.35 14.07 19.75
CA PRO A 204 19.74 14.30 19.34
C PRO A 204 20.00 13.94 17.88
N ASN A 205 19.26 12.97 17.35
CA ASN A 205 19.41 12.43 15.98
C ASN A 205 18.41 13.01 14.96
N MET A 206 17.58 13.98 15.35
CA MET A 206 16.67 14.69 14.46
C MET A 206 16.83 16.20 14.67
N PRO A 207 17.88 16.83 14.09
CA PRO A 207 18.09 18.26 14.24
C PRO A 207 16.86 19.05 13.80
N TYR A 208 16.57 20.13 14.53
CA TYR A 208 15.45 21.01 14.17
C TYR A 208 15.61 21.51 12.73
N ASN A 209 14.49 21.53 12.00
CA ASN A 209 14.41 21.91 10.58
C ASN A 209 15.26 21.05 9.62
N SER A 210 15.81 19.91 10.07
CA SER A 210 16.41 18.91 9.20
C SER A 210 15.38 18.31 8.25
N GLU A 211 15.84 17.64 7.20
CA GLU A 211 14.95 16.93 6.28
C GLU A 211 14.12 15.85 7.01
N LEU A 212 14.72 15.14 7.96
CA LEU A 212 14.02 14.15 8.76
C LEU A 212 12.93 14.80 9.62
N HIS A 213 13.23 15.95 10.23
CA HIS A 213 12.23 16.72 10.98
C HIS A 213 11.05 17.12 10.07
N LYS A 214 11.33 17.67 8.88
CA LYS A 214 10.29 18.04 7.91
C LYS A 214 9.46 16.84 7.46
N ALA A 215 10.10 15.71 7.17
CA ALA A 215 9.40 14.48 6.81
C ALA A 215 8.47 14.00 7.92
N TYR A 216 8.94 14.02 9.17
CA TYR A 216 8.12 13.67 10.32
C TYR A 216 6.97 14.65 10.53
N THR A 217 7.23 15.97 10.51
CA THR A 217 6.18 16.98 10.68
C THR A 217 5.14 16.89 9.57
N TRP A 218 5.56 16.62 8.33
CA TRP A 218 4.63 16.40 7.23
C TRP A 218 3.74 15.18 7.47
N LEU A 219 4.33 14.02 7.78
CA LEU A 219 3.59 12.78 7.99
C LEU A 219 2.67 12.84 9.23
N TYR A 220 3.14 13.48 10.30
CA TYR A 220 2.45 13.50 11.58
C TYR A 220 1.47 14.66 11.70
N TYR A 221 1.88 15.90 11.40
CA TYR A 221 1.02 17.07 11.54
C TYR A 221 0.39 17.49 10.20
N GLY A 222 1.14 17.44 9.11
CA GLY A 222 0.66 17.87 7.80
C GLY A 222 -0.50 17.00 7.31
N LEU A 223 -0.31 15.69 7.28
CA LEU A 223 -1.29 14.71 6.84
C LEU A 223 -2.35 14.39 7.90
N GLN A 224 -2.33 14.98 9.09
CA GLN A 224 -3.39 14.77 10.11
C GLN A 224 -4.12 16.07 10.46
N ASN A 225 -3.75 17.20 9.85
CA ASN A 225 -4.39 18.49 10.08
C ASN A 225 -5.74 18.56 9.35
N PRO A 226 -6.89 18.67 10.04
CA PRO A 226 -8.22 18.69 9.42
C PRO A 226 -8.40 19.82 8.37
N ASN A 227 -7.59 20.88 8.45
CA ASN A 227 -7.63 22.01 7.50
C ASN A 227 -6.73 21.83 6.27
N ASN A 228 -5.92 20.77 6.21
CA ASN A 228 -5.15 20.43 5.02
C ASN A 228 -6.01 19.56 4.09
N LYS A 229 -6.18 19.98 2.83
CA LYS A 229 -6.93 19.21 1.82
C LYS A 229 -6.35 17.81 1.54
N ASP A 230 -5.06 17.63 1.80
CA ASP A 230 -4.35 16.36 1.65
C ASP A 230 -4.29 15.59 2.98
N SER A 231 -4.99 16.08 4.01
CA SER A 231 -5.08 15.45 5.32
C SER A 231 -5.88 14.17 5.30
N VAL A 232 -5.47 13.30 6.20
CA VAL A 232 -6.10 12.07 6.61
C VAL A 232 -6.29 12.23 8.12
N GLU A 233 -7.47 12.70 8.54
CA GLU A 233 -7.76 12.95 9.96
C GLU A 233 -7.64 11.67 10.80
N ASN A 234 -6.88 11.68 11.91
CA ASN A 234 -6.87 10.62 12.94
C ASN A 234 -6.83 9.16 12.43
N VAL A 235 -6.18 8.90 11.31
CA VAL A 235 -6.12 7.56 10.69
C VAL A 235 -4.87 6.77 11.04
N SER A 236 -3.94 7.27 11.86
CA SER A 236 -2.80 6.44 12.26
C SER A 236 -3.34 5.22 13.01
N TYR A 237 -3.21 4.05 12.41
CA TYR A 237 -3.70 2.80 13.00
C TYR A 237 -2.70 2.20 13.99
N ARG A 238 -1.56 2.86 14.16
CA ARG A 238 -0.51 2.50 15.11
C ARG A 238 -0.67 3.26 16.42
N GLN A 239 -0.53 2.53 17.52
CA GLN A 239 -0.47 3.11 18.87
C GLN A 239 0.78 3.97 19.11
N HIS A 240 1.91 3.68 18.43
CA HIS A 240 3.22 4.29 18.69
C HIS A 240 3.65 5.33 17.62
N GLY A 241 2.70 5.94 16.91
CA GLY A 241 3.00 6.96 15.90
C GLY A 241 3.68 6.40 14.64
N ILE A 242 4.26 7.28 13.82
CA ILE A 242 4.79 6.95 12.49
C ILE A 242 6.23 6.46 12.55
N VAL A 243 7.02 7.07 13.44
CA VAL A 243 8.39 6.67 13.76
C VAL A 243 8.43 6.50 15.28
N SER A 244 8.85 5.34 15.74
CA SER A 244 8.92 4.99 17.15
C SER A 244 10.27 5.44 17.73
N PRO A 245 10.30 6.24 18.81
CA PRO A 245 11.53 6.41 19.58
C PRO A 245 11.87 5.12 20.33
N ASN A 246 13.15 4.79 20.44
CA ASN A 246 13.59 3.82 21.45
C ASN A 246 13.66 4.47 22.85
N ASP A 247 14.05 3.70 23.87
CA ASP A 247 14.18 4.17 25.26
C ASP A 247 15.19 5.33 25.41
N GLU A 248 16.03 5.56 24.39
CA GLU A 248 17.03 6.63 24.29
C GLU A 248 16.59 7.77 23.35
N PHE A 249 15.33 7.78 22.91
CA PHE A 249 14.77 8.71 21.91
C PHE A 249 15.55 8.72 20.57
N GLU A 250 16.25 7.64 20.26
CA GLU A 250 16.82 7.40 18.96
C GLU A 250 15.77 6.83 18.01
N TRP A 251 15.75 7.37 16.78
CA TRP A 251 14.78 7.05 15.73
C TRP A 251 15.35 6.04 14.72
N LEU A 252 16.25 5.17 15.20
CA LEU A 252 17.04 4.25 14.39
C LEU A 252 16.60 2.78 14.54
N THR A 253 15.39 2.55 15.04
CA THR A 253 14.78 1.23 14.97
C THR A 253 14.52 0.83 13.52
N TYR A 254 14.54 -0.47 13.28
CA TYR A 254 14.25 -1.03 11.97
C TYR A 254 12.75 -1.07 11.72
N ALA A 255 12.34 -0.61 10.55
CA ALA A 255 10.95 -0.61 10.13
C ALA A 255 10.48 -2.05 9.88
N THR A 256 9.32 -2.41 10.43
CA THR A 256 8.57 -3.59 10.04
C THR A 256 7.76 -3.34 8.77
N TYR A 257 7.15 -4.39 8.20
CA TYR A 257 6.23 -4.24 7.08
C TYR A 257 5.00 -3.42 7.46
N GLU A 258 4.46 -3.60 8.67
CA GLU A 258 3.35 -2.80 9.18
C GLU A 258 3.71 -1.30 9.16
N GLN A 259 4.88 -0.95 9.70
CA GLN A 259 5.36 0.44 9.74
C GLN A 259 5.58 1.01 8.34
N ALA A 260 6.24 0.23 7.48
CA ALA A 260 6.54 0.63 6.13
C ALA A 260 5.27 0.93 5.32
N PHE A 261 4.28 0.04 5.34
CA PHE A 261 3.04 0.27 4.61
C PHE A 261 2.19 1.37 5.23
N GLU A 262 2.23 1.57 6.55
CA GLU A 262 1.50 2.67 7.17
C GLU A 262 2.01 4.03 6.69
N VAL A 263 3.33 4.24 6.64
CA VAL A 263 3.92 5.48 6.13
C VAL A 263 3.53 5.72 4.67
N ILE A 264 3.55 4.67 3.84
CA ILE A 264 3.13 4.76 2.44
C ILE A 264 1.64 5.11 2.34
N ARG A 265 0.78 4.41 3.10
CA ARG A 265 -0.68 4.59 3.08
C ARG A 265 -1.08 6.00 3.46
N LEU A 266 -0.49 6.55 4.53
CA LEU A 266 -0.78 7.92 4.96
C LEU A 266 -0.42 8.92 3.86
N ALA A 267 0.71 8.73 3.20
CA ALA A 267 1.21 9.61 2.14
C ALA A 267 0.57 9.40 0.76
N ASP A 268 -0.23 8.34 0.56
CA ASP A 268 -0.71 7.92 -0.76
C ASP A 268 -1.42 9.04 -1.52
N LYS A 269 -2.32 9.76 -0.84
CA LYS A 269 -3.07 10.90 -1.42
C LYS A 269 -2.17 12.07 -1.83
N SER A 270 -0.98 12.18 -1.27
CA SER A 270 -0.02 13.26 -1.56
C SER A 270 0.93 12.94 -2.71
N PHE A 271 0.95 11.70 -3.21
CA PHE A 271 1.83 11.35 -4.31
C PHE A 271 1.35 11.95 -5.63
N LYS A 272 2.20 12.81 -6.20
CA LYS A 272 2.01 13.35 -7.54
C LYS A 272 2.69 12.43 -8.55
N PHE A 273 2.01 11.35 -8.90
CA PHE A 273 2.44 10.51 -10.03
C PHE A 273 2.22 11.30 -11.33
N LYS A 274 3.29 11.49 -12.10
CA LYS A 274 3.27 12.15 -13.41
C LYS A 274 3.40 11.09 -14.49
#